data_AF-A0A1G8B0I0-F1
#
_entry.id   AF-A0A1G8B0I0-F1
#
_cell.length_a   1.000
_cell.length_b   1.000
_cell.length_c   1.000
_cell.angle_alpha   90.00
_cell.angle_beta   90.00
_cell.angle_gamma   90.00
#
_symmetry.space_group_name_H-M   'P 1'
#
loop_
_entity.id
_entity.type
_entity.pdbx_description
1 polymer ?
#
loop_
_entity_poly.entity_id
_entity_poly.type
_entity_poly.pdbx_seq_one_letter_code
_entity_poly.pdbx_strand_id
1 'polypeptide(L)'
;MMDEAFLPLNSIIDKILDIPGDFTDEENGVHSYIYEIEVGTPIELDISMNDDGTVKIGTVPPMYRVDTSFRPSYHSITIKAEKYIASEDGE
;
A
#
# COMPACT_ATOMS: atom_id res chain seq x y z
N MET A 1 -14.64 -3.39 -13.71
CA MET A 1 -13.28 -3.66 -14.23
C MET A 1 -12.45 -2.47 -13.77
N MET A 2 -11.46 -2.67 -12.88
CA MET A 2 -10.54 -1.59 -12.49
C MET A 2 -9.84 -1.08 -13.76
N ASP A 3 -9.67 0.23 -13.84
CA ASP A 3 -8.78 0.86 -14.81
C ASP A 3 -7.37 0.24 -14.64
N GLU A 4 -6.69 -0.06 -15.75
CA GLU A 4 -5.34 -0.64 -15.75
C GLU A 4 -4.33 0.25 -15.02
N ALA A 5 -4.66 1.54 -14.82
CA ALA A 5 -3.85 2.51 -14.09
C ALA A 5 -3.97 2.42 -12.55
N PHE A 6 -4.93 1.67 -11.99
CA PHE A 6 -5.15 1.61 -10.53
C PHE A 6 -5.03 0.18 -9.98
N LEU A 7 -4.06 0.00 -9.07
CA LEU A 7 -3.86 -1.26 -8.37
C LEU A 7 -4.81 -1.38 -7.18
N PRO A 8 -5.37 -2.58 -6.92
CA PRO A 8 -6.00 -2.89 -5.64
C PRO A 8 -5.05 -2.58 -4.47
N LEU A 9 -5.58 -2.05 -3.37
CA LEU A 9 -4.78 -1.71 -2.19
C LEU A 9 -4.00 -2.92 -1.65
N ASN A 10 -4.61 -4.10 -1.63
CA ASN A 10 -3.92 -5.33 -1.22
C ASN A 10 -2.73 -5.65 -2.14
N SER A 11 -2.85 -5.42 -3.46
CA SER A 11 -1.73 -5.61 -4.38
C SER A 11 -0.59 -4.60 -4.17
N ILE A 12 -0.89 -3.38 -3.69
CA ILE A 12 0.12 -2.41 -3.28
C ILE A 12 0.84 -2.91 -2.02
N ILE A 13 0.08 -3.38 -1.03
CA ILE A 13 0.63 -3.94 0.22
C ILE A 13 1.53 -5.13 -0.09
N ASP A 14 1.08 -6.09 -0.90
CA ASP A 14 1.85 -7.27 -1.29
C ASP A 14 3.20 -6.87 -1.93
N LYS A 15 3.20 -5.87 -2.81
CA LYS A 15 4.42 -5.35 -3.46
C LYS A 15 5.36 -4.66 -2.48
N ILE A 16 4.84 -3.92 -1.50
CA ILE A 16 5.67 -3.27 -0.47
C ILE A 16 6.34 -4.33 0.40
N LEU A 17 5.60 -5.38 0.77
CA LEU A 17 6.10 -6.47 1.62
C LEU A 17 7.08 -7.40 0.88
N ASP A 18 7.04 -7.45 -0.45
CA ASP A 18 7.97 -8.25 -1.28
C ASP A 18 9.35 -7.59 -1.46
N ILE A 19 9.53 -6.34 -1.02
CA ILE A 19 10.83 -5.67 -1.13
C ILE A 19 11.83 -6.37 -0.18
N PRO A 20 12.90 -7.00 -0.71
CA PRO A 20 13.91 -7.63 0.13
C PRO A 20 14.59 -6.53 0.96
N GLY A 21 14.49 -6.66 2.28
CA GLY A 21 15.03 -5.67 3.22
C GLY A 21 16.48 -5.90 3.63
N ASP A 22 17.19 -6.82 2.98
CA ASP A 22 18.55 -7.25 3.30
C ASP A 22 19.36 -7.41 2.01
N PHE A 23 20.49 -6.71 1.90
CA PHE A 23 21.38 -6.73 0.76
C PHE A 23 22.82 -6.95 1.22
N THR A 24 23.44 -8.02 0.73
CA THR A 24 24.84 -8.34 1.02
C THR A 24 25.68 -8.24 -0.26
N ASP A 25 26.74 -7.44 -0.21
CA ASP A 25 27.82 -7.41 -1.20
C ASP A 25 29.06 -8.04 -0.57
N GLU A 26 29.30 -9.30 -0.90
CA GLU A 26 30.42 -10.09 -0.36
C GLU A 26 31.79 -9.60 -0.87
N GLU A 27 31.85 -9.02 -2.08
CA GLU A 27 33.10 -8.58 -2.70
C GLU A 27 33.66 -7.35 -1.98
N ASN A 28 32.77 -6.45 -1.54
CA ASN A 28 33.13 -5.24 -0.79
C ASN A 28 32.90 -5.35 0.72
N GLY A 29 32.37 -6.48 1.21
CA GLY A 29 32.06 -6.69 2.63
C GLY A 29 30.99 -5.76 3.19
N VAL A 30 30.03 -5.33 2.35
CA VAL A 30 28.99 -4.38 2.72
C VAL A 30 27.68 -5.11 2.99
N HIS A 31 27.07 -4.82 4.13
CA HIS A 31 25.75 -5.33 4.50
C HIS A 31 24.79 -4.16 4.73
N SER A 32 23.68 -4.13 3.99
CA SER A 32 22.69 -3.06 4.04
C SER A 32 21.31 -3.62 4.40
N TYR A 33 20.56 -2.85 5.18
CA TYR A 33 19.20 -3.21 5.57
C TYR A 33 18.22 -2.07 5.33
N ILE A 34 17.02 -2.42 4.90
CA ILE A 34 15.88 -1.49 4.88
C ILE A 34 15.14 -1.67 6.22
N TYR A 35 15.16 -0.61 7.03
CA TYR A 35 14.44 -0.57 8.30
C TYR A 35 12.97 -0.22 8.12
N GLU A 36 12.68 0.62 7.13
CA GLU A 36 11.37 1.23 6.94
C GLU A 36 11.13 1.55 5.46
N ILE A 37 9.88 1.36 5.04
CA ILE A 37 9.38 1.77 3.73
C ILE A 37 8.12 2.61 3.96
N GLU A 38 8.14 3.85 3.48
CA GLU A 38 7.00 4.75 3.52
C GLU A 38 6.56 5.10 2.08
N VAL A 39 5.28 4.86 1.78
CA VAL A 39 4.68 5.17 0.49
C VAL A 39 3.45 6.04 0.68
N GLY A 40 3.54 7.29 0.21
CA GLY A 40 2.38 8.17 0.07
C GLY A 40 1.76 8.02 -1.31
N THR A 41 0.47 7.67 -1.38
CA THR A 41 -0.24 7.54 -2.66
C THR A 41 -1.64 8.16 -2.59
N PRO A 42 -2.06 8.92 -3.62
CA PRO A 42 -3.46 9.30 -3.76
C PRO A 42 -4.29 8.06 -4.07
N ILE A 43 -5.46 7.95 -3.44
CA ILE A 43 -6.42 6.88 -3.67
C ILE A 43 -7.83 7.44 -3.76
N GLU A 44 -8.68 6.79 -4.54
CA GLU A 44 -10.13 7.00 -4.47
C GLU A 44 -10.75 5.88 -3.64
N LEU A 45 -11.02 6.14 -2.37
CA LEU A 45 -11.56 5.14 -1.44
C LEU A 45 -13.02 4.79 -1.79
N ASP A 46 -13.25 3.56 -2.24
CA ASP A 46 -14.56 2.92 -2.24
C ASP A 46 -14.67 1.99 -1.02
N ILE A 47 -15.61 2.28 -0.11
CA ILE A 47 -15.83 1.49 1.10
C ILE A 47 -17.18 0.80 0.96
N SER A 48 -17.16 -0.52 0.81
CA SER A 48 -18.37 -1.35 0.79
C SER A 48 -18.34 -2.37 1.93
N MET A 49 -19.52 -2.75 2.42
CA MET A 49 -19.66 -3.75 3.48
C MET A 49 -20.41 -4.94 2.89
N ASN A 50 -19.86 -6.13 3.07
CA ASN A 50 -20.54 -7.37 2.67
C ASN A 50 -21.59 -7.77 3.73
N ASP A 51 -22.49 -8.68 3.37
CA ASP A 51 -23.57 -9.14 4.25
C ASP A 51 -23.09 -9.83 5.54
N ASP A 52 -21.82 -10.27 5.58
CA ASP A 52 -21.15 -10.86 6.75
C ASP A 52 -20.48 -9.81 7.66
N GLY A 53 -20.64 -8.52 7.35
CA GLY A 53 -20.04 -7.40 8.08
C GLY A 53 -18.58 -7.13 7.73
N THR A 54 -18.00 -7.84 6.75
CA THR A 54 -16.63 -7.56 6.30
C THR A 54 -16.59 -6.28 5.46
N VAL A 55 -15.63 -5.40 5.77
CA VAL A 55 -15.41 -4.14 5.06
C VAL A 55 -14.42 -4.36 3.92
N LYS A 56 -14.84 -4.03 2.70
CA LYS A 56 -13.99 -3.95 1.51
C LYS A 56 -13.60 -2.49 1.26
N ILE A 57 -12.30 -2.27 1.19
CA ILE A 57 -11.70 -0.98 0.81
C ILE A 57 -11.09 -1.16 -0.58
N GLY A 58 -11.65 -0.47 -1.58
CA GLY A 58 -11.22 -0.49 -2.97
C GLY A 58 -10.78 0.89 -3.48
N THR A 59 -10.14 0.91 -4.65
CA THR A 59 -9.71 2.11 -5.39
C THR A 59 -10.48 2.22 -6.72
N VAL A 60 -11.32 3.24 -6.94
CA VAL A 60 -12.09 3.33 -8.21
C VAL A 60 -12.36 4.77 -8.69
N PRO A 61 -11.65 5.31 -9.70
CA PRO A 61 -12.08 6.53 -10.42
C PRO A 61 -12.59 6.32 -11.86
N PRO A 62 -13.40 7.25 -12.41
CA PRO A 62 -13.91 7.18 -13.77
C PRO A 62 -12.86 7.53 -14.85
N MET A 63 -12.80 6.70 -15.90
CA MET A 63 -11.89 6.73 -17.07
C MET A 63 -11.93 8.00 -17.95
N TYR A 64 -12.82 8.94 -17.67
CA TYR A 64 -13.04 10.13 -18.49
C TYR A 64 -13.48 11.29 -17.59
N ARG A 65 -13.37 12.52 -18.10
CA ARG A 65 -14.00 13.68 -17.47
C ARG A 65 -15.52 13.50 -17.55
N VAL A 66 -16.11 12.92 -16.51
CA VAL A 66 -17.56 12.91 -16.34
C VAL A 66 -17.91 14.30 -15.81
N ASP A 67 -18.67 15.08 -16.58
CA ASP A 67 -19.33 16.28 -16.06
C ASP A 67 -20.45 15.82 -15.10
N THR A 68 -20.04 15.49 -13.89
CA THR A 68 -20.91 15.15 -12.76
C THR A 68 -21.02 16.38 -11.86
N SER A 69 -22.18 16.58 -11.24
CA SER A 69 -22.39 17.61 -10.22
C SER A 69 -21.56 17.40 -8.94
N PHE A 70 -20.81 16.29 -8.84
CA PHE A 70 -19.94 15.93 -7.73
C PHE A 70 -18.51 15.69 -8.22
N ARG A 71 -17.52 16.26 -7.52
CA ARG A 71 -16.09 15.98 -7.73
C ARG A 71 -15.73 14.70 -6.98
N PRO A 72 -15.02 13.73 -7.60
CA PRO A 72 -14.51 12.58 -6.86
C PRO A 72 -13.51 13.08 -5.81
N SER A 73 -13.74 12.69 -4.56
CA SER A 73 -12.87 13.04 -3.43
C SER A 73 -11.68 12.09 -3.41
N TYR A 74 -10.57 12.51 -4.00
CA TYR A 74 -9.30 11.82 -3.80
C TYR A 74 -8.83 12.00 -2.36
N HIS A 75 -8.43 10.90 -1.73
CA HIS A 75 -7.85 10.87 -0.39
C HIS A 75 -6.37 10.52 -0.51
N SER A 76 -5.53 11.04 0.38
CA SER A 76 -4.13 10.61 0.46
C SER A 76 -4.01 9.58 1.56
N ILE A 77 -3.42 8.43 1.25
CA ILE A 77 -2.97 7.48 2.28
C ILE A 77 -1.47 7.39 2.31
N THR A 78 -0.93 7.14 3.50
CA THR A 78 0.47 6.78 3.71
C THR A 78 0.50 5.36 4.25
N ILE A 79 1.20 4.48 3.55
CA ILE A 79 1.45 3.10 3.98
C ILE A 79 2.87 3.06 4.52
N LYS A 80 2.99 2.57 5.77
CA LYS A 80 4.26 2.39 6.44
C LYS A 80 4.49 0.91 6.72
N ALA A 81 5.59 0.36 6.22
CA ALA A 81 6.02 -1.00 6.51
C ALA A 81 7.34 -0.94 7.28
N GLU A 82 7.36 -1.57 8.45
CA GLU A 82 8.51 -1.61 9.34
C GLU A 82 8.92 -3.07 9.58
N LYS A 83 10.22 -3.34 9.66
CA LYS A 83 10.71 -4.65 10.06
C LYS A 83 10.49 -4.82 11.56
N TYR A 84 9.65 -5.77 11.95
CA TYR A 84 9.52 -6.12 13.37
C TYR A 84 10.82 -6.77 13.84
N ILE A 85 11.52 -6.06 14.72
CA ILE A 85 12.62 -6.61 15.50
C ILE A 85 12.02 -6.89 16.89
N ALA A 86 11.89 -8.17 17.24
CA ALA A 86 11.48 -8.54 18.59
C ALA A 86 12.46 -7.92 19.59
N SER A 87 11.95 -7.24 20.61
CA SER A 87 12.79 -6.79 21.72
C SER A 87 13.39 -8.02 22.40
N GLU A 88 14.71 -8.00 22.64
CA GLU A 88 15.39 -9.08 23.38
C GLU A 88 14.87 -9.22 24.82
N ASP A 89 14.14 -8.22 25.30
CA ASP A 89 13.41 -8.24 26.57
C ASP A 89 12.07 -8.95 26.39
N GLY A 90 12.12 -10.28 26.34
CA GLY A 90 10.97 -11.12 26.66
C GLY A 90 10.79 -11.18 28.17
N GLU A 91 9.76 -10.50 28.70
CA GLU A 91 9.12 -10.83 29.97
C GLU A 91 7.63 -11.11 29.76
#